data_AF-A0A2C8F794-F1
#
_entry.id   AF-A0A2C8F794-F1
#
_cell.length_a   1.000
_cell.length_b   1.000
_cell.length_c   1.000
_cell.angle_alpha   90.00
_cell.angle_beta   90.00
_cell.angle_gamma   90.00
#
_symmetry.space_group_name_H-M   'P 1'
#
loop_
_entity.id
_entity.type
_entity.pdbx_description
1 polymer ?
#
loop_
_entity_poly.entity_id
_entity_poly.type
_entity_poly.pdbx_seq_one_letter_code
_entity_poly.pdbx_strand_id
1 'polypeptide(L)'
;MKNIFALFILLPMLLIAAPKDAEALIYPDPTTSALLYGDFYSYSLPVLAYLYDRDVDSVGTGPTNPYYVASGPGQIKDGVVIATGSTGKPVNENFAGMDDAYPTPNSSGTSEFSTGTTTDPDPALPYDREDTWDTTISALTNYLDGGMPFFYFNNNQENSGDSLNQNLWVWGQIELWSSAATADPIYFELVSHLGGGAGEFAGEFGGDPYTYLAHAYSDANWEPTQFDDYILSGGDVCLDGNDAPVSCDSEDVAFGPEPHNLGADQAAYAVMSPELNDFLSEWSDQSMYDMMSIDIRMHSLNSGYEQAFILSDTVLEPRTVVPEPTTWMLMGIGLLGLFFIRRMRQA
;
A
#
# COMPACT_ATOMS: atom_id res chain seq x y z
N MET A 1 33.79 -56.01 29.24
CA MET A 1 34.53 -54.93 28.56
C MET A 1 34.14 -54.94 27.09
N LYS A 2 33.71 -53.79 26.54
CA LYS A 2 33.08 -53.57 25.21
C LYS A 2 31.62 -54.07 25.18
N ASN A 3 30.54 -53.28 25.20
CA ASN A 3 30.29 -51.94 24.70
C ASN A 3 29.25 -51.24 25.59
N ILE A 4 29.70 -50.36 26.48
CA ILE A 4 28.88 -49.37 27.18
C ILE A 4 29.29 -48.04 26.55
N PHE A 5 28.79 -47.71 25.35
CA PHE A 5 29.13 -46.43 24.69
C PHE A 5 28.14 -46.01 23.58
N ALA A 6 26.89 -46.47 23.64
CA ALA A 6 25.90 -46.17 22.59
C ALA A 6 24.56 -45.65 23.13
N LEU A 7 24.57 -44.96 24.28
CA LEU A 7 23.34 -44.44 24.90
C LEU A 7 23.48 -43.01 25.43
N PHE A 8 24.27 -42.16 24.75
CA PHE A 8 24.51 -40.78 25.19
C PHE A 8 24.60 -39.75 24.04
N ILE A 9 23.97 -39.98 22.89
CA ILE A 9 23.89 -39.00 21.79
C ILE A 9 22.47 -38.97 21.20
N LEU A 10 21.46 -38.75 22.04
CA LEU A 10 20.06 -38.56 21.61
C LEU A 10 19.41 -37.46 22.46
N LEU A 11 19.92 -36.24 22.30
CA LEU A 11 19.30 -34.90 22.49
C LEU A 11 20.48 -33.89 22.56
N PRO A 12 20.50 -32.75 21.84
CA PRO A 12 19.34 -31.98 21.35
C PRO A 12 19.49 -31.50 19.88
N MET A 13 18.49 -31.75 19.04
CA MET A 13 18.27 -30.94 17.83
C MET A 13 16.76 -30.78 17.63
N LEU A 14 16.08 -30.22 18.63
CA LEU A 14 15.01 -29.29 18.30
C LEU A 14 15.72 -27.96 18.00
N LEU A 15 16.20 -27.80 16.77
CA LEU A 15 16.32 -26.45 16.23
C LEU A 15 14.87 -26.02 15.97
N ILE A 16 14.37 -25.17 16.85
CA ILE A 16 13.22 -24.33 16.56
C ILE A 16 13.65 -23.54 15.33
N ALA A 17 13.08 -23.87 14.17
CA ALA A 17 13.04 -22.90 13.09
C ALA A 17 12.17 -21.76 13.63
N ALA A 18 12.81 -20.73 14.16
CA ALA A 18 12.11 -19.48 14.41
C ALA A 18 11.58 -19.03 13.04
N PRO A 19 10.29 -18.67 12.91
CA PRO A 19 9.89 -17.87 11.76
C PRO A 19 10.84 -16.68 11.71
N LYS A 20 11.44 -16.44 10.55
CA LYS A 20 12.20 -15.22 10.32
C LYS A 20 11.17 -14.10 10.44
N ASP A 21 11.40 -13.16 11.36
CA ASP A 21 10.50 -12.02 11.57
C ASP A 21 10.19 -11.37 10.22
N ALA A 22 8.93 -10.98 10.01
CA ALA A 22 8.56 -10.13 8.88
C ALA A 22 9.42 -8.86 8.98
N GLU A 23 10.22 -8.62 7.95
CA GLU A 23 11.03 -7.41 7.88
C GLU A 23 10.09 -6.31 7.37
N ALA A 24 9.79 -5.33 8.23
CA ALA A 24 9.02 -4.15 7.85
C ALA A 24 9.62 -3.53 6.58
N LEU A 25 8.80 -3.23 5.56
CA LEU A 25 9.29 -2.48 4.41
C LEU A 25 9.60 -1.07 4.88
N ILE A 26 10.87 -0.71 4.82
CA ILE A 26 11.30 0.67 5.10
C ILE A 26 11.32 1.40 3.76
N TYR A 27 10.36 2.28 3.55
CA TYR A 27 10.42 3.22 2.44
C TYR A 27 11.63 4.16 2.61
N PRO A 28 12.29 4.54 1.49
CA PRO A 28 13.37 5.51 1.53
C PRO A 28 12.89 6.88 2.00
N ASP A 29 13.85 7.75 2.34
CA ASP A 29 13.57 9.11 2.80
C ASP A 29 12.65 9.84 1.80
N PRO A 30 11.40 10.20 2.20
CA PRO A 30 10.42 10.77 1.29
C PRO A 30 10.90 12.05 0.62
N THR A 31 11.76 12.83 1.29
CA THR A 31 12.29 14.11 0.76
C THR A 31 13.18 13.92 -0.47
N THR A 32 13.58 12.68 -0.77
CA THR A 32 14.45 12.34 -1.90
C THR A 32 13.90 11.21 -2.77
N SER A 33 12.69 10.73 -2.49
CA SER A 33 12.16 9.53 -3.15
C SER A 33 10.64 9.49 -3.30
N ALA A 34 9.95 10.55 -2.87
CA ALA A 34 8.52 10.72 -3.01
C ALA A 34 8.20 12.14 -3.52
N LEU A 35 7.00 12.29 -4.08
CA LEU A 35 6.42 13.59 -4.39
C LEU A 35 5.48 14.00 -3.26
N LEU A 36 5.54 15.27 -2.85
CA LEU A 36 4.59 15.86 -1.91
C LEU A 36 3.32 16.30 -2.65
N TYR A 37 2.17 15.92 -2.10
CA TYR A 37 0.83 16.31 -2.50
C TYR A 37 0.00 16.64 -1.26
N GLY A 38 -0.19 17.93 -0.97
CA GLY A 38 -0.87 18.38 0.25
C GLY A 38 -0.15 17.90 1.51
N ASP A 39 -0.82 17.13 2.35
CA ASP A 39 -0.28 16.55 3.60
C ASP A 39 0.42 15.19 3.38
N PHE A 40 0.54 14.71 2.13
CA PHE A 40 1.00 13.36 1.84
C PHE A 40 2.26 13.32 0.99
N TYR A 41 3.16 12.41 1.35
CA TYR A 41 4.18 11.93 0.43
C TYR A 41 3.65 10.75 -0.38
N SER A 42 3.89 10.76 -1.68
CA SER A 42 3.52 9.70 -2.63
C SER A 42 4.76 9.06 -3.24
N TYR A 43 4.95 7.79 -2.93
CA TYR A 43 5.99 6.94 -3.50
C TYR A 43 5.47 6.24 -4.75
N SER A 44 6.23 6.35 -5.85
CA SER A 44 6.04 5.52 -7.03
C SER A 44 6.69 4.15 -6.80
N LEU A 45 5.88 3.11 -6.63
CA LEU A 45 6.38 1.75 -6.39
C LEU A 45 7.16 1.19 -7.59
N PRO A 46 6.72 1.38 -8.87
CA PRO A 46 7.51 1.00 -10.04
C PRO A 46 8.88 1.66 -10.10
N VAL A 47 8.96 2.97 -9.83
CA VAL A 47 10.23 3.71 -9.82
C VAL A 47 11.14 3.20 -8.70
N LEU A 48 10.63 3.05 -7.47
CA LEU A 48 11.41 2.50 -6.37
C LEU A 48 11.91 1.08 -6.67
N ALA A 49 11.05 0.24 -7.26
CA ALA A 49 11.42 -1.12 -7.66
C ALA A 49 12.53 -1.11 -8.71
N TYR A 50 12.44 -0.23 -9.71
CA TYR A 50 13.46 -0.06 -10.75
C TYR A 50 14.80 0.44 -10.18
N LEU A 51 14.77 1.49 -9.35
CA LEU A 51 15.98 2.05 -8.74
C LEU A 51 16.67 1.02 -7.84
N TYR A 52 15.88 0.26 -7.06
CA TYR A 52 16.40 -0.85 -6.27
C TYR A 52 17.10 -1.89 -7.15
N ASP A 53 16.43 -2.36 -8.20
CA ASP A 53 16.95 -3.38 -9.11
C ASP A 53 18.26 -2.95 -9.76
N ARG A 54 18.34 -1.68 -10.19
CA ARG A 54 19.53 -1.05 -10.73
C ARG A 54 20.69 -1.02 -9.74
N ASP A 55 20.41 -0.69 -8.47
CA ASP A 55 21.43 -0.49 -7.45
C ASP A 55 21.97 -1.81 -6.87
N VAL A 56 21.14 -2.86 -6.81
CA VAL A 56 21.52 -4.17 -6.27
C VAL A 56 21.78 -5.27 -7.32
N ASP A 57 21.67 -4.94 -8.61
CA ASP A 57 21.83 -5.89 -9.74
C ASP A 57 20.94 -7.14 -9.56
N SER A 58 19.66 -6.91 -9.23
CA SER A 58 18.69 -7.98 -9.03
C SER A 58 17.91 -8.33 -10.31
N VAL A 59 16.91 -9.21 -10.22
CA VAL A 59 16.29 -9.88 -11.39
C VAL A 59 14.95 -9.25 -11.80
N GLY A 60 14.65 -8.02 -11.38
CA GLY A 60 13.53 -7.22 -11.86
C GLY A 60 12.55 -6.70 -10.80
N THR A 61 11.43 -6.15 -11.29
CA THR A 61 10.39 -5.43 -10.53
C THR A 61 9.22 -6.32 -10.08
N GLY A 62 9.42 -7.65 -10.12
CA GLY A 62 8.39 -8.63 -9.77
C GLY A 62 8.29 -8.94 -8.27
N PRO A 63 7.59 -10.03 -7.87
CA PRO A 63 7.27 -10.36 -6.47
C PRO A 63 8.44 -10.52 -5.49
N THR A 64 9.67 -10.61 -5.98
CA THR A 64 10.87 -10.68 -5.14
C THR A 64 11.47 -9.31 -4.83
N ASN A 65 10.97 -8.25 -5.46
CA ASN A 65 11.38 -6.87 -5.22
C ASN A 65 10.70 -6.36 -3.94
N PRO A 66 11.42 -5.69 -3.02
CA PRO A 66 10.84 -5.21 -1.78
C PRO A 66 9.71 -4.19 -1.98
N TYR A 67 9.71 -3.45 -3.10
CA TYR A 67 8.68 -2.47 -3.43
C TYR A 67 7.51 -3.06 -4.23
N TYR A 68 7.49 -4.37 -4.48
CA TYR A 68 6.34 -5.05 -5.06
C TYR A 68 5.27 -5.26 -3.99
N VAL A 69 4.11 -4.62 -4.18
CA VAL A 69 2.95 -4.79 -3.29
C VAL A 69 1.82 -5.43 -4.08
N ALA A 70 1.52 -6.68 -3.74
CA ALA A 70 0.52 -7.50 -4.41
C ALA A 70 -0.90 -6.99 -4.13
N SER A 71 -1.71 -6.74 -5.17
CA SER A 71 -3.09 -6.23 -5.05
C SER A 71 -4.13 -7.02 -5.83
N GLY A 72 -3.72 -8.12 -6.45
CA GLY A 72 -4.59 -9.09 -7.13
C GLY A 72 -5.78 -9.61 -6.33
N PRO A 73 -6.74 -10.28 -6.99
CA PRO A 73 -7.92 -10.82 -6.33
C PRO A 73 -7.57 -11.68 -5.10
N GLY A 74 -8.04 -11.25 -3.92
CA GLY A 74 -7.79 -11.94 -2.65
C GLY A 74 -6.41 -11.73 -2.04
N GLN A 75 -5.55 -10.90 -2.63
CA GLN A 75 -4.22 -10.59 -2.10
C GLN A 75 -4.26 -9.50 -1.02
N ILE A 76 -5.21 -8.56 -1.12
CA ILE A 76 -5.41 -7.46 -0.16
C ILE A 76 -6.32 -7.81 1.03
N LYS A 77 -6.80 -9.05 1.11
CA LYS A 77 -7.80 -9.48 2.10
C LYS A 77 -7.35 -9.39 3.57
N ASP A 78 -6.04 -9.32 3.79
CA ASP A 78 -5.45 -9.27 5.12
C ASP A 78 -5.16 -7.81 5.53
N GLY A 79 -5.42 -6.84 4.62
CA GLY A 79 -5.35 -5.42 4.89
C GLY A 79 -6.72 -4.78 5.07
N VAL A 80 -6.74 -3.48 5.38
CA VAL A 80 -7.97 -2.70 5.45
C VAL A 80 -8.28 -2.17 4.06
N VAL A 81 -9.42 -2.52 3.47
CA VAL A 81 -9.76 -2.17 2.09
C VAL A 81 -10.78 -1.02 2.08
N ILE A 82 -10.38 0.15 1.62
CA ILE A 82 -11.25 1.34 1.56
C ILE A 82 -12.21 1.21 0.38
N ALA A 83 -11.67 0.85 -0.79
CA ALA A 83 -12.44 0.74 -2.02
C ALA A 83 -11.85 -0.35 -2.93
N THR A 84 -12.69 -1.14 -3.59
CA THR A 84 -12.24 -2.21 -4.48
C THR A 84 -13.23 -2.53 -5.58
N GLY A 85 -12.72 -2.77 -6.79
CA GLY A 85 -13.52 -3.26 -7.91
C GLY A 85 -13.68 -4.78 -7.90
N SER A 86 -13.11 -5.47 -6.90
CA SER A 86 -13.20 -6.91 -6.76
C SER A 86 -14.46 -7.31 -5.99
N THR A 87 -15.30 -8.16 -6.58
CA THR A 87 -16.59 -8.56 -5.96
C THR A 87 -16.47 -9.80 -5.07
N GLY A 88 -15.26 -10.27 -4.78
CA GLY A 88 -15.01 -11.53 -4.09
C GLY A 88 -14.74 -11.35 -2.59
N LYS A 89 -15.46 -12.07 -1.74
CA LYS A 89 -15.04 -12.22 -0.33
C LYS A 89 -13.64 -12.87 -0.25
N PRO A 90 -12.75 -12.39 0.64
CA PRO A 90 -13.01 -11.48 1.76
C PRO A 90 -12.61 -10.01 1.51
N VAL A 91 -12.23 -9.59 0.30
CA VAL A 91 -11.65 -8.24 0.10
C VAL A 91 -12.66 -7.10 0.22
N ASN A 92 -13.93 -7.43 0.38
CA ASN A 92 -15.04 -6.50 0.53
C ASN A 92 -15.64 -6.51 1.94
N GLU A 93 -15.07 -7.25 2.89
CA GLU A 93 -15.45 -7.19 4.30
C GLU A 93 -14.22 -6.79 5.13
N ASN A 94 -14.33 -5.72 5.92
CA ASN A 94 -13.22 -5.27 6.78
C ASN A 94 -13.35 -5.79 8.22
N PHE A 95 -12.33 -5.46 9.03
CA PHE A 95 -12.32 -5.78 10.44
C PHE A 95 -13.44 -5.06 11.20
N ALA A 96 -13.86 -5.63 12.33
CA ALA A 96 -14.87 -4.99 13.16
C ALA A 96 -14.42 -3.58 13.61
N GLY A 97 -15.33 -2.61 13.47
CA GLY A 97 -15.03 -1.21 13.78
C GLY A 97 -14.49 -0.40 12.59
N MET A 98 -14.59 -0.94 11.37
CA MET A 98 -14.31 -0.30 10.08
C MET A 98 -15.45 -0.55 9.09
N ASP A 99 -15.60 0.34 8.12
CA ASP A 99 -16.49 0.17 6.98
C ASP A 99 -16.07 -0.94 6.03
N ASP A 100 -17.03 -1.61 5.38
CA ASP A 100 -16.73 -2.55 4.31
C ASP A 100 -16.21 -1.74 3.09
N ALA A 101 -15.59 -2.42 2.12
CA ALA A 101 -14.97 -1.70 1.01
C ALA A 101 -16.04 -1.10 0.06
N TYR A 102 -15.87 0.17 -0.31
CA TYR A 102 -16.69 0.77 -1.36
C TYR A 102 -16.49 0.04 -2.70
N PRO A 103 -17.57 -0.22 -3.46
CA PRO A 103 -17.48 -0.89 -4.75
C PRO A 103 -17.03 0.09 -5.83
N THR A 104 -15.73 0.19 -6.10
CA THR A 104 -15.26 0.92 -7.28
C THR A 104 -15.75 0.22 -8.56
N PRO A 105 -15.84 0.93 -9.70
CA PRO A 105 -16.28 0.33 -10.95
C PRO A 105 -15.48 -0.95 -11.30
N ASN A 106 -16.20 -2.02 -11.60
CA ASN A 106 -15.63 -3.33 -11.96
C ASN A 106 -15.80 -3.68 -13.45
N SER A 107 -16.20 -2.69 -14.24
CA SER A 107 -16.44 -2.81 -15.68
C SER A 107 -16.23 -1.46 -16.36
N SER A 108 -15.88 -1.48 -17.64
CA SER A 108 -15.81 -0.30 -18.49
C SER A 108 -17.15 0.46 -18.56
N GLY A 109 -17.11 1.78 -18.61
CA GLY A 109 -18.29 2.63 -18.88
C GLY A 109 -18.68 3.59 -17.75
N THR A 110 -18.01 3.49 -16.60
CA THR A 110 -18.08 4.49 -15.52
C THR A 110 -16.72 5.18 -15.45
N SER A 111 -16.70 6.50 -15.59
CA SER A 111 -15.46 7.30 -15.60
C SER A 111 -15.08 7.91 -14.27
N GLU A 112 -15.96 7.82 -13.28
CA GLU A 112 -15.86 8.53 -12.02
C GLU A 112 -16.25 7.60 -10.87
N PHE A 113 -15.56 7.77 -9.74
CA PHE A 113 -15.92 7.15 -8.47
C PHE A 113 -15.74 8.20 -7.37
N SER A 114 -16.64 8.22 -6.41
CA SER A 114 -16.57 9.07 -5.22
C SER A 114 -17.32 8.40 -4.09
N THR A 115 -16.78 8.41 -2.87
CA THR A 115 -17.50 7.94 -1.68
C THR A 115 -18.77 8.77 -1.45
N GLY A 116 -18.71 10.09 -1.67
CA GLY A 116 -19.86 11.00 -1.52
C GLY A 116 -20.99 10.86 -2.55
N THR A 117 -20.88 9.93 -3.50
CA THR A 117 -21.98 9.63 -4.46
C THR A 117 -22.25 8.14 -4.62
N THR A 118 -21.29 7.30 -4.24
CA THR A 118 -21.47 5.85 -4.21
C THR A 118 -22.22 5.50 -2.94
N THR A 119 -23.16 4.56 -3.03
CA THR A 119 -23.86 4.09 -1.84
C THR A 119 -22.85 3.51 -0.84
N ASP A 120 -22.87 4.09 0.35
CA ASP A 120 -22.10 3.65 1.51
C ASP A 120 -22.24 2.14 1.76
N PRO A 121 -21.12 1.38 1.82
CA PRO A 121 -21.10 -0.03 2.12
C PRO A 121 -21.28 -0.30 3.64
N ASP A 122 -22.41 0.07 4.25
CA ASP A 122 -22.73 -0.09 5.68
C ASP A 122 -22.27 -1.44 6.30
N PRO A 123 -21.28 -1.44 7.22
CA PRO A 123 -21.25 -2.35 8.34
C PRO A 123 -21.66 -1.64 9.64
N ALA A 124 -21.94 -2.45 10.66
CA ALA A 124 -22.43 -2.00 11.96
C ALA A 124 -21.39 -1.20 12.80
N LEU A 125 -21.02 0.01 12.36
CA LEU A 125 -20.29 1.00 13.14
C LEU A 125 -21.21 1.69 14.16
N PRO A 126 -20.67 2.14 15.30
CA PRO A 126 -21.43 2.92 16.27
C PRO A 126 -21.76 4.33 15.74
N TYR A 127 -20.93 4.86 14.85
CA TYR A 127 -21.04 6.15 14.20
C TYR A 127 -20.52 6.02 12.77
N ASP A 128 -21.26 6.59 11.83
CA ASP A 128 -21.11 6.33 10.40
C ASP A 128 -21.62 7.55 9.63
N ARG A 129 -20.96 7.90 8.53
CA ARG A 129 -21.21 9.05 7.66
C ARG A 129 -21.36 8.57 6.21
N GLU A 130 -22.56 8.78 5.67
CA GLU A 130 -23.01 8.32 4.35
C GLU A 130 -22.08 8.64 3.15
N ASP A 131 -21.22 9.67 3.26
CA ASP A 131 -20.41 10.19 2.16
C ASP A 131 -18.90 9.82 2.27
N THR A 132 -18.51 9.01 3.27
CA THR A 132 -17.12 8.66 3.55
C THR A 132 -16.95 7.19 3.94
N TRP A 133 -15.75 6.64 3.75
CA TRP A 133 -15.37 5.38 4.39
C TRP A 133 -14.89 5.65 5.81
N ASP A 134 -15.49 4.98 6.79
CA ASP A 134 -15.31 5.26 8.21
C ASP A 134 -14.63 4.13 8.98
N THR A 135 -13.94 4.50 10.05
CA THR A 135 -13.42 3.57 11.07
C THR A 135 -13.32 4.25 12.42
N THR A 136 -13.44 3.46 13.48
CA THR A 136 -12.94 3.90 14.79
C THR A 136 -11.41 3.95 14.75
N ILE A 137 -10.80 4.96 15.37
CA ILE A 137 -9.33 5.06 15.47
C ILE A 137 -8.79 3.88 16.30
N SER A 138 -9.57 3.39 17.27
CA SER A 138 -9.23 2.19 18.03
C SER A 138 -9.10 0.94 17.13
N ALA A 139 -10.04 0.71 16.21
CA ALA A 139 -9.95 -0.42 15.29
C ALA A 139 -8.72 -0.30 14.36
N LEU A 140 -8.47 0.90 13.82
CA LEU A 140 -7.31 1.16 12.96
C LEU A 140 -5.99 0.94 13.71
N THR A 141 -5.81 1.55 14.88
CA THR A 141 -4.58 1.41 15.68
C THR A 141 -4.34 -0.03 16.14
N ASN A 142 -5.41 -0.78 16.44
CA ASN A 142 -5.32 -2.22 16.72
C ASN A 142 -4.85 -3.02 15.49
N TYR A 143 -5.34 -2.69 14.29
CA TYR A 143 -4.88 -3.30 13.05
C TYR A 143 -3.40 -2.98 12.76
N LEU A 144 -2.98 -1.74 13.02
CA LEU A 144 -1.62 -1.28 12.76
C LEU A 144 -0.58 -1.93 13.70
N ASP A 145 -0.99 -2.38 14.88
CA ASP A 145 -0.15 -3.04 15.91
C ASP A 145 1.13 -2.25 16.25
N GLY A 146 0.98 -0.92 16.37
CA GLY A 146 2.09 0.00 16.64
C GLY A 146 2.90 0.43 15.41
N GLY A 147 2.55 -0.06 14.21
CA GLY A 147 3.04 0.44 12.94
C GLY A 147 2.31 1.70 12.46
N MET A 148 2.71 2.19 11.29
CA MET A 148 2.14 3.36 10.62
C MET A 148 1.33 2.95 9.38
N PRO A 149 0.21 3.63 9.09
CA PRO A 149 -0.57 3.37 7.89
C PRO A 149 0.14 3.87 6.63
N PHE A 150 0.18 3.00 5.63
CA PHE A 150 0.43 3.38 4.24
C PHE A 150 -0.82 3.08 3.42
N PHE A 151 -1.25 4.05 2.62
CA PHE A 151 -2.39 3.94 1.72
C PHE A 151 -1.88 3.57 0.32
N TYR A 152 -2.38 2.47 -0.22
CA TYR A 152 -1.95 1.91 -1.49
C TYR A 152 -3.02 2.10 -2.55
N PHE A 153 -2.59 2.46 -3.75
CA PHE A 153 -3.45 2.59 -4.91
C PHE A 153 -3.04 1.60 -5.98
N ASN A 154 -4.01 0.77 -6.39
CA ASN A 154 -3.88 -0.07 -7.57
C ASN A 154 -4.70 0.52 -8.71
N ASN A 155 -4.04 0.72 -9.86
CA ASN A 155 -4.59 1.39 -11.01
C ASN A 155 -4.67 0.41 -12.19
N ASN A 156 -5.88 0.23 -12.70
CA ASN A 156 -6.15 -0.66 -13.82
C ASN A 156 -6.95 0.07 -14.91
N GLN A 157 -6.23 0.77 -15.78
CA GLN A 157 -6.77 1.44 -16.96
C GLN A 157 -6.58 0.58 -18.23
N GLU A 158 -7.32 0.92 -19.28
CA GLU A 158 -7.25 0.26 -20.58
C GLU A 158 -5.86 0.50 -21.21
N ASN A 159 -5.09 -0.58 -21.38
CA ASN A 159 -3.76 -0.54 -21.99
C ASN A 159 -3.82 -0.59 -23.54
N SER A 160 -4.96 -0.27 -24.14
CA SER A 160 -5.13 -0.12 -25.59
C SER A 160 -5.49 1.31 -25.98
N GLY A 161 -4.95 1.75 -27.11
CA GLY A 161 -5.22 3.08 -27.66
C GLY A 161 -4.14 4.11 -27.33
N ASP A 162 -4.55 5.31 -26.93
CA ASP A 162 -3.69 6.45 -26.64
C ASP A 162 -3.03 6.29 -25.25
N SER A 163 -1.83 6.83 -25.02
CA SER A 163 -1.21 6.84 -23.70
C SER A 163 -2.07 7.58 -22.66
N LEU A 164 -2.86 8.57 -23.11
CA LEU A 164 -3.84 9.25 -22.27
C LEU A 164 -4.93 8.32 -21.72
N ASN A 165 -5.20 7.17 -22.36
CA ASN A 165 -6.14 6.17 -21.85
C ASN A 165 -5.62 5.48 -20.58
N GLN A 166 -4.35 5.65 -20.24
CA GLN A 166 -3.77 5.05 -19.03
C GLN A 166 -3.74 6.01 -17.85
N ASN A 167 -4.15 7.27 -18.06
CA ASN A 167 -4.17 8.30 -17.04
C ASN A 167 -5.40 8.15 -16.16
N LEU A 168 -5.14 8.17 -14.85
CA LEU A 168 -6.14 8.17 -13.79
C LEU A 168 -5.86 9.37 -12.89
N TRP A 169 -6.91 9.99 -12.37
CA TRP A 169 -6.82 11.11 -11.46
C TRP A 169 -7.42 10.73 -10.12
N VAL A 170 -6.74 11.03 -9.03
CA VAL A 170 -7.20 10.75 -7.66
C VAL A 170 -7.17 12.02 -6.83
N TRP A 171 -8.14 12.14 -5.93
CA TRP A 171 -8.14 13.10 -4.83
C TRP A 171 -8.58 12.34 -3.58
N GLY A 172 -8.10 12.76 -2.41
CA GLY A 172 -8.58 12.20 -1.17
C GLY A 172 -8.44 13.14 0.02
N GLN A 173 -9.28 12.94 1.02
CA GLN A 173 -9.19 13.61 2.30
C GLN A 173 -9.43 12.61 3.43
N ILE A 174 -8.68 12.79 4.52
CA ILE A 174 -8.90 12.12 5.79
C ILE A 174 -9.37 13.14 6.81
N GLU A 175 -10.46 12.84 7.51
CA GLU A 175 -10.97 13.60 8.65
C GLU A 175 -10.85 12.78 9.93
N LEU A 176 -10.22 13.36 10.96
CA LEU A 176 -10.29 12.86 12.33
C LEU A 176 -11.31 13.67 13.11
N TRP A 177 -12.26 13.00 13.75
CA TRP A 177 -13.35 13.67 14.44
C TRP A 177 -13.77 12.98 15.75
N SER A 178 -14.55 13.71 16.53
CA SER A 178 -15.07 13.28 17.83
C SER A 178 -16.54 12.88 17.68
N SER A 179 -16.87 11.61 17.88
CA SER A 179 -18.25 11.13 17.90
C SER A 179 -19.10 11.79 18.99
N ALA A 180 -18.45 12.22 20.07
CA ALA A 180 -19.05 12.97 21.17
C ALA A 180 -19.15 14.49 20.90
N ALA A 181 -18.73 14.96 19.72
CA ALA A 181 -18.66 16.37 19.33
C ALA A 181 -17.90 17.24 20.36
N THR A 182 -16.79 16.71 20.89
CA THR A 182 -15.98 17.40 21.91
C THR A 182 -14.79 18.17 21.32
N ALA A 183 -14.50 17.97 20.03
CA ALA A 183 -13.39 18.56 19.29
C ALA A 183 -13.88 19.09 17.94
N ASP A 184 -13.22 20.13 17.43
CA ASP A 184 -13.31 20.47 16.01
C ASP A 184 -12.52 19.43 15.20
N PRO A 185 -12.97 19.01 14.00
CA PRO A 185 -12.26 18.00 13.22
C PRO A 185 -10.86 18.44 12.74
N ILE A 186 -9.98 17.47 12.50
CA ILE A 186 -8.66 17.64 11.88
C ILE A 186 -8.71 17.01 10.49
N TYR A 187 -8.10 17.66 9.51
CA TYR A 187 -8.13 17.25 8.11
C TYR A 187 -6.71 17.02 7.57
N PHE A 188 -6.58 16.06 6.64
CA PHE A 188 -5.39 15.80 5.84
C PHE A 188 -5.80 15.57 4.39
N GLU A 189 -5.13 16.20 3.42
CA GLU A 189 -5.54 16.20 2.01
C GLU A 189 -4.45 15.65 1.09
N LEU A 190 -4.82 14.68 0.26
CA LEU A 190 -4.05 14.22 -0.88
C LEU A 190 -4.51 14.99 -2.12
N VAL A 191 -3.80 16.07 -2.43
CA VAL A 191 -4.22 17.07 -3.43
C VAL A 191 -3.03 17.64 -4.20
N SER A 192 -3.27 18.06 -5.44
CA SER A 192 -2.34 18.85 -6.23
C SER A 192 -2.30 20.30 -5.71
N HIS A 193 -1.40 20.62 -4.78
CA HIS A 193 -1.33 21.97 -4.17
C HIS A 193 -0.59 23.00 -5.03
N LEU A 194 0.20 22.56 -5.99
CA LEU A 194 0.95 23.46 -6.90
C LEU A 194 0.15 23.91 -8.12
N GLY A 195 -1.01 23.29 -8.39
CA GLY A 195 -1.85 23.56 -9.55
C GLY A 195 -1.17 23.19 -10.86
N GLY A 196 -1.41 21.97 -11.37
CA GLY A 196 -0.82 21.49 -12.64
C GLY A 196 -1.78 21.36 -13.82
N GLY A 197 -3.09 21.48 -13.60
CA GLY A 197 -4.07 21.16 -14.64
C GLY A 197 -3.93 19.73 -15.19
N ALA A 198 -4.77 19.41 -16.18
CA ALA A 198 -4.76 18.08 -16.80
C ALA A 198 -3.47 17.86 -17.62
N GLY A 199 -2.50 17.16 -17.05
CA GLY A 199 -1.33 16.62 -17.77
C GLY A 199 0.04 16.99 -17.22
N GLU A 200 0.14 17.78 -16.14
CA GLU A 200 1.42 18.12 -15.52
C GLU A 200 1.61 17.41 -14.17
N PHE A 201 2.86 16.97 -13.91
CA PHE A 201 3.27 16.48 -12.60
C PHE A 201 3.21 17.66 -11.61
N ALA A 202 2.14 17.74 -10.83
CA ALA A 202 1.89 18.84 -9.89
C ALA A 202 2.42 18.58 -8.47
N GLY A 203 3.26 17.57 -8.29
CA GLY A 203 3.84 17.20 -7.00
C GLY A 203 5.14 17.95 -6.73
N GLU A 204 5.43 18.22 -5.46
CA GLU A 204 6.67 18.88 -5.04
C GLU A 204 7.71 17.84 -4.59
N PHE A 205 8.85 17.76 -5.27
CA PHE A 205 9.94 16.88 -4.84
C PHE A 205 10.76 17.54 -3.72
N GLY A 206 10.88 16.89 -2.56
CA GLY A 206 11.61 17.41 -1.40
C GLY A 206 10.89 18.48 -0.57
N GLY A 207 9.57 18.62 -0.75
CA GLY A 207 8.73 19.50 0.06
C GLY A 207 8.52 18.99 1.50
N ASP A 208 7.88 19.82 2.33
CA ASP A 208 7.54 19.53 3.74
C ASP A 208 6.01 19.60 3.96
N PRO A 209 5.32 18.48 4.25
CA PRO A 209 3.87 18.43 4.38
C PRO A 209 3.37 19.29 5.56
N TYR A 210 4.17 19.50 6.61
CA TYR A 210 3.74 20.27 7.79
C TYR A 210 3.55 21.77 7.48
N THR A 211 3.93 22.19 6.28
CA THR A 211 3.71 23.56 5.79
C THR A 211 2.40 23.73 5.02
N TYR A 212 1.77 22.61 4.63
CA TYR A 212 0.47 22.59 4.01
C TYR A 212 -0.63 22.82 5.08
N LEU A 213 -1.73 23.41 4.65
CA LEU A 213 -2.89 23.63 5.51
C LEU A 213 -4.10 23.04 4.80
N ALA A 214 -4.50 21.84 5.25
CA ALA A 214 -5.70 21.17 4.79
C ALA A 214 -6.94 22.06 4.95
N HIS A 215 -7.85 21.98 3.98
CA HIS A 215 -9.10 22.70 4.02
C HIS A 215 -10.12 21.94 4.89
N ALA A 216 -10.81 22.68 5.76
CA ALA A 216 -11.98 22.13 6.44
C ALA A 216 -13.15 22.09 5.46
N TYR A 217 -13.52 20.91 4.95
CA TYR A 217 -14.77 20.78 4.22
C TYR A 217 -15.92 20.67 5.22
N SER A 218 -16.70 21.74 5.31
CA SER A 218 -17.93 21.81 6.10
C SER A 218 -19.20 21.81 5.23
N ASP A 219 -19.04 21.60 3.91
CA ASP A 219 -20.12 21.66 2.93
C ASP A 219 -20.04 20.45 1.99
N ALA A 220 -21.02 19.56 2.10
CA ALA A 220 -21.21 18.38 1.22
C ALA A 220 -21.40 18.74 -0.27
N ASN A 221 -21.43 20.04 -0.63
CA ASN A 221 -21.50 20.51 -2.01
C ASN A 221 -20.17 21.03 -2.55
N TRP A 222 -19.09 21.04 -1.77
CA TRP A 222 -17.77 21.37 -2.29
C TRP A 222 -17.21 20.17 -3.07
N GLU A 223 -16.92 20.40 -4.35
CA GLU A 223 -16.33 19.43 -5.25
C GLU A 223 -14.90 19.87 -5.57
N PRO A 224 -13.89 18.99 -5.49
CA PRO A 224 -12.56 19.29 -5.99
C PRO A 224 -12.67 19.74 -7.45
N THR A 225 -11.99 20.83 -7.78
CA THR A 225 -11.95 21.33 -9.15
C THR A 225 -11.22 20.30 -10.01
N GLN A 226 -11.98 19.70 -10.92
CA GLN A 226 -11.50 18.66 -11.81
C GLN A 226 -10.19 19.10 -12.48
N PHE A 227 -9.15 18.29 -12.34
CA PHE A 227 -7.79 18.49 -12.86
C PHE A 227 -6.92 19.58 -12.20
N ASP A 228 -7.47 20.45 -11.36
CA ASP A 228 -6.65 21.41 -10.59
C ASP A 228 -6.25 20.79 -9.23
N ASP A 229 -7.22 20.16 -8.56
CA ASP A 229 -7.05 19.57 -7.23
C ASP A 229 -6.64 18.08 -7.29
N TYR A 230 -6.95 17.40 -8.39
CA TYR A 230 -6.64 15.98 -8.54
C TYR A 230 -5.15 15.76 -8.84
N ILE A 231 -4.61 14.66 -8.33
CA ILE A 231 -3.25 14.17 -8.64
C ILE A 231 -3.28 13.13 -9.75
N LEU A 232 -2.27 13.15 -10.62
CA LEU A 232 -2.08 12.12 -11.63
C LEU A 232 -1.61 10.84 -10.93
N SER A 233 -2.45 9.81 -10.96
CA SER A 233 -2.20 8.49 -10.37
C SER A 233 -2.06 7.41 -11.46
N GLY A 234 -2.10 7.73 -12.75
CA GLY A 234 -1.95 6.75 -13.83
C GLY A 234 -0.94 7.19 -14.86
N GLY A 235 -0.73 6.33 -15.86
CA GLY A 235 0.17 6.60 -16.98
C GLY A 235 1.63 6.25 -16.72
N ASP A 236 2.50 6.75 -17.59
CA ASP A 236 3.93 6.49 -17.52
C ASP A 236 4.66 7.60 -16.75
N VAL A 237 5.59 7.22 -15.88
CA VAL A 237 6.49 8.14 -15.17
C VAL A 237 7.91 7.97 -15.71
N CYS A 238 8.57 9.08 -15.99
CA CYS A 238 9.96 9.10 -16.43
C CYS A 238 10.83 9.79 -15.39
N LEU A 239 12.14 9.56 -15.45
CA LEU A 239 13.10 10.16 -14.53
C LEU A 239 14.12 11.02 -15.27
N ASP A 240 14.54 12.11 -14.64
CA ASP A 240 15.66 12.94 -15.11
C ASP A 240 17.02 12.29 -14.80
N GLY A 241 18.11 12.97 -15.14
CA GLY A 241 19.48 12.51 -14.87
C GLY A 241 19.86 12.46 -13.38
N ASN A 242 19.01 12.95 -12.48
CA ASN A 242 19.16 12.93 -11.03
C ASN A 242 18.16 11.97 -10.34
N ASP A 243 17.48 11.10 -11.12
CA ASP A 243 16.44 10.19 -10.66
C ASP A 243 15.17 10.89 -10.11
N ALA A 244 14.95 12.17 -10.44
CA ALA A 244 13.73 12.89 -10.08
C ALA A 244 12.60 12.61 -11.10
N PRO A 245 11.34 12.40 -10.65
CA PRO A 245 10.20 12.23 -11.55
C PRO A 245 9.99 13.45 -12.47
N VAL A 246 9.82 13.18 -13.77
CA VAL A 246 9.53 14.18 -14.80
C VAL A 246 8.49 13.64 -15.79
N SER A 247 7.85 14.55 -16.51
CA SER A 247 7.00 14.17 -17.64
C SER A 247 7.80 13.40 -18.70
N CYS A 248 7.23 12.30 -19.20
CA CYS A 248 7.84 11.50 -20.26
C CYS A 248 7.95 12.23 -21.61
N ASP A 249 7.23 13.35 -21.78
CA ASP A 249 7.38 14.23 -22.95
C ASP A 249 8.46 15.32 -22.77
N SER A 250 9.11 15.38 -21.59
CA SER A 250 10.15 16.38 -21.30
C SER A 250 11.46 16.09 -22.04
N GLU A 251 12.22 17.16 -22.36
CA GLU A 251 13.58 17.05 -22.88
C GLU A 251 14.58 16.55 -21.81
N ASP A 252 14.21 16.62 -20.53
CA ASP A 252 15.06 16.24 -19.39
C ASP A 252 15.03 14.72 -19.09
N VAL A 253 14.22 13.94 -19.82
CA VAL A 253 14.11 12.49 -19.64
C VAL A 253 15.45 11.80 -19.85
N ALA A 254 15.90 11.09 -18.82
CA ALA A 254 17.08 10.23 -18.86
C ALA A 254 16.73 8.74 -18.79
N PHE A 255 15.65 8.38 -18.07
CA PHE A 255 15.20 7.00 -17.85
C PHE A 255 13.67 6.87 -17.89
N GLY A 256 13.19 5.65 -18.11
CA GLY A 256 11.76 5.32 -18.28
C GLY A 256 11.38 5.06 -19.75
N PRO A 257 10.07 4.95 -20.05
CA PRO A 257 8.93 5.10 -19.14
C PRO A 257 8.76 3.92 -18.16
N GLU A 258 8.43 4.23 -16.90
CA GLU A 258 7.97 3.27 -15.90
C GLU A 258 6.43 3.30 -15.80
N PRO A 259 5.73 2.21 -16.16
CA PRO A 259 4.27 2.20 -16.23
C PRO A 259 3.64 2.17 -14.83
N HIS A 260 2.59 2.97 -14.63
CA HIS A 260 1.77 2.95 -13.41
C HIS A 260 0.37 2.37 -13.63
N ASN A 261 0.06 1.97 -14.87
CA ASN A 261 -1.08 1.12 -15.18
C ASN A 261 -0.65 -0.35 -15.11
N LEU A 262 -0.53 -0.88 -13.89
CA LEU A 262 0.06 -2.20 -13.62
C LEU A 262 -0.97 -3.33 -13.67
N GLY A 263 -2.22 -3.00 -14.02
CA GLY A 263 -3.32 -3.94 -14.08
C GLY A 263 -3.81 -4.34 -12.69
N ALA A 264 -4.56 -5.44 -12.62
CA ALA A 264 -5.14 -5.90 -11.36
C ALA A 264 -4.13 -6.47 -10.35
N ASP A 265 -2.84 -6.60 -10.67
CA ASP A 265 -1.91 -7.50 -9.97
C ASP A 265 -1.10 -6.85 -8.84
N GLN A 266 -0.74 -5.56 -8.96
CA GLN A 266 0.13 -4.88 -8.00
C GLN A 266 -0.21 -3.39 -7.84
N ALA A 267 0.03 -2.83 -6.65
CA ALA A 267 -0.15 -1.41 -6.39
C ALA A 267 0.90 -0.57 -7.13
N ALA A 268 0.49 0.60 -7.60
CA ALA A 268 1.35 1.55 -8.31
C ALA A 268 1.91 2.63 -7.37
N TYR A 269 1.15 2.99 -6.35
CA TYR A 269 1.55 4.02 -5.39
C TYR A 269 1.36 3.56 -3.95
N ALA A 270 2.24 4.05 -3.09
CA ALA A 270 2.09 4.03 -1.64
C ALA A 270 2.18 5.47 -1.15
N VAL A 271 1.19 5.93 -0.38
CA VAL A 271 1.16 7.28 0.17
C VAL A 271 1.05 7.25 1.68
N MET A 272 1.66 8.24 2.34
CA MET A 272 1.57 8.41 3.79
C MET A 272 1.59 9.90 4.17
N SER A 273 0.89 10.25 5.26
CA SER A 273 0.95 11.57 5.87
C SER A 273 1.75 11.48 7.18
N PRO A 274 2.89 12.19 7.31
CA PRO A 274 3.63 12.26 8.57
C PRO A 274 2.77 12.79 9.73
N GLU A 275 1.92 13.77 9.48
CA GLU A 275 1.08 14.41 10.49
C GLU A 275 0.01 13.45 11.02
N LEU A 276 -0.61 12.67 10.13
CA LEU A 276 -1.54 11.61 10.54
C LEU A 276 -0.81 10.53 11.34
N ASN A 277 0.39 10.14 10.90
CA ASN A 277 1.19 9.12 11.59
C ASN A 277 1.60 9.57 12.99
N ASP A 278 2.03 10.82 13.14
CA ASP A 278 2.33 11.44 14.43
C ASP A 278 1.10 11.41 15.35
N PHE A 279 -0.06 11.85 14.83
CA PHE A 279 -1.31 11.81 15.58
C PHE A 279 -1.65 10.39 16.06
N LEU A 280 -1.59 9.39 15.17
CA LEU A 280 -1.94 8.00 15.50
C LEU A 280 -0.96 7.38 16.48
N SER A 281 0.32 7.76 16.42
CA SER A 281 1.36 7.26 17.34
C SER A 281 1.16 7.76 18.78
N GLU A 282 0.56 8.94 18.95
CA GLU A 282 0.26 9.54 20.26
C GLU A 282 -1.17 9.24 20.73
N TRP A 283 -2.01 8.68 19.85
CA TRP A 283 -3.41 8.41 20.15
C TRP A 283 -3.58 7.40 21.29
N SER A 284 -4.63 7.61 22.09
CA SER A 284 -5.06 6.66 23.12
C SER A 284 -6.58 6.76 23.33
N ASP A 285 -7.15 5.81 24.06
CA ASP A 285 -8.57 5.82 24.46
C ASP A 285 -8.99 7.06 25.30
N GLN A 286 -8.05 7.93 25.69
CA GLN A 286 -8.30 9.21 26.36
C GLN A 286 -8.37 10.39 25.39
N SER A 287 -8.06 10.19 24.12
CA SER A 287 -8.18 11.21 23.07
C SER A 287 -9.63 11.67 22.94
N MET A 288 -9.80 12.94 22.55
CA MET A 288 -11.10 13.50 22.20
C MET A 288 -11.60 13.04 20.82
N TYR A 289 -10.69 12.58 19.97
CA TYR A 289 -10.99 12.01 18.65
C TYR A 289 -11.03 10.50 18.74
N ASP A 290 -12.06 9.90 18.15
CA ASP A 290 -12.32 8.46 18.18
C ASP A 290 -12.71 7.87 16.83
N MET A 291 -12.95 8.72 15.82
CA MET A 291 -13.35 8.33 14.47
C MET A 291 -12.38 8.91 13.42
N MET A 292 -12.18 8.15 12.35
CA MET A 292 -11.53 8.58 11.13
C MET A 292 -12.46 8.30 9.94
N SER A 293 -12.63 9.30 9.08
CA SER A 293 -13.42 9.23 7.84
C SER A 293 -12.52 9.52 6.65
N ILE A 294 -12.72 8.82 5.53
CA ILE A 294 -11.96 8.97 4.29
C ILE A 294 -12.93 9.27 3.14
N ASP A 295 -12.75 10.43 2.50
CA ASP A 295 -13.35 10.71 1.19
C ASP A 295 -12.28 10.42 0.13
N ILE A 296 -12.65 9.62 -0.87
CA ILE A 296 -11.78 9.34 -2.02
C ILE A 296 -12.57 9.51 -3.30
N ARG A 297 -11.97 10.23 -4.25
CA ARG A 297 -12.55 10.51 -5.55
C ARG A 297 -11.56 10.14 -6.65
N MET A 298 -12.08 9.49 -7.68
CA MET A 298 -11.31 9.05 -8.83
C MET A 298 -12.00 9.52 -10.11
N HIS A 299 -11.20 9.91 -11.10
CA HIS A 299 -11.67 10.39 -12.38
C HIS A 299 -10.86 9.79 -13.54
N SER A 300 -11.50 9.64 -14.70
CA SER A 300 -10.97 9.04 -15.93
C SER A 300 -10.81 7.52 -15.88
N LEU A 301 -11.61 6.85 -15.06
CA LEU A 301 -11.71 5.38 -15.02
C LEU A 301 -12.20 4.83 -16.37
N ASN A 302 -11.60 3.76 -16.89
CA ASN A 302 -12.04 3.20 -18.17
C ASN A 302 -11.97 1.67 -18.31
N SER A 303 -11.22 0.96 -17.46
CA SER A 303 -11.12 -0.50 -17.47
C SER A 303 -11.76 -1.15 -16.23
N GLY A 304 -11.74 -0.45 -15.09
CA GLY A 304 -12.31 -0.90 -13.82
C GLY A 304 -11.30 -1.75 -13.03
N TYR A 305 -11.61 -2.07 -11.77
CA TYR A 305 -10.72 -2.78 -10.81
C TYR A 305 -9.73 -1.88 -10.07
N GLU A 306 -10.01 -0.59 -9.94
CA GLU A 306 -9.21 0.29 -9.08
C GLU A 306 -9.38 -0.11 -7.61
N GLN A 307 -8.31 -0.04 -6.83
CA GLN A 307 -8.35 -0.41 -5.42
C GLN A 307 -7.59 0.62 -4.58
N ALA A 308 -8.15 0.90 -3.40
CA ALA A 308 -7.53 1.68 -2.35
C ALA A 308 -7.55 0.87 -1.06
N PHE A 309 -6.41 0.67 -0.43
CA PHE A 309 -6.28 -0.15 0.79
C PHE A 309 -5.14 0.32 1.68
N ILE A 310 -5.18 -0.04 2.96
CA ILE A 310 -4.21 0.35 3.99
C ILE A 310 -3.43 -0.89 4.44
N LEU A 311 -2.11 -0.80 4.39
CA LEU A 311 -1.23 -1.76 5.06
C LEU A 311 -0.43 -1.04 6.16
N SER A 312 -0.14 -1.78 7.24
CA SER A 312 0.84 -1.34 8.24
C SER A 312 2.25 -1.51 7.67
N ASP A 313 3.14 -0.56 7.93
CA ASP A 313 4.57 -0.63 7.57
C ASP A 313 5.27 -1.89 8.14
N THR A 314 4.78 -2.39 9.28
CA THR A 314 5.25 -3.64 9.91
C THR A 314 4.67 -4.91 9.30
N VAL A 315 3.57 -4.83 8.55
CA VAL A 315 2.81 -5.99 8.03
C VAL A 315 3.19 -6.36 6.60
N LEU A 316 4.27 -5.78 6.08
CA LEU A 316 4.84 -6.21 4.81
C LEU A 316 5.64 -7.49 5.04
N GLU A 317 4.89 -8.58 5.25
CA GLU A 317 5.37 -9.94 5.13
C GLU A 317 6.22 -10.02 3.85
N PRO A 318 7.53 -10.31 3.92
CA PRO A 318 8.24 -10.78 2.75
C PRO A 318 7.58 -12.11 2.40
N ARG A 319 6.56 -12.06 1.52
CA ARG A 319 5.86 -13.25 1.05
C ARG A 319 6.85 -14.06 0.24
N THR A 320 7.53 -14.94 0.97
CA THR A 320 8.43 -16.00 0.53
C THR A 320 9.82 -15.58 0.05
N VAL A 321 10.73 -15.25 0.99
CA VAL A 321 12.00 -15.98 0.92
C VAL A 321 11.67 -17.40 1.33
N VAL A 322 11.31 -18.25 0.37
CA VAL A 322 11.26 -19.70 0.59
C VAL A 322 12.59 -20.05 1.25
N PRO A 323 12.62 -20.49 2.54
CA PRO A 323 13.86 -21.00 3.10
C PRO A 323 14.27 -22.11 2.15
N GLU A 324 15.47 -22.02 1.56
CA GLU A 324 15.94 -23.01 0.58
C GLU A 324 15.50 -24.38 1.08
N PRO A 325 14.69 -25.10 0.28
CA PRO A 325 13.94 -26.22 0.83
C PRO A 325 14.94 -27.15 1.48
N THR A 326 14.52 -27.71 2.61
CA THR A 326 15.16 -28.74 3.41
C THR A 326 15.72 -29.92 2.59
N THR A 327 15.64 -29.93 1.26
CA THR A 327 16.37 -30.71 0.27
C THR A 327 17.88 -30.82 0.54
N TRP A 328 18.60 -29.74 0.90
CA TRP A 328 20.03 -29.87 1.27
C TRP A 328 20.20 -30.65 2.57
N MET A 329 19.29 -30.44 3.53
CA MET A 329 19.26 -31.17 4.80
C MET A 329 18.85 -32.64 4.60
N LEU A 330 17.87 -32.92 3.76
CA LEU A 330 17.42 -34.26 3.37
C LEU A 330 18.50 -34.99 2.56
N MET A 331 19.22 -34.29 1.69
CA MET A 331 20.37 -34.83 0.98
C MET A 331 21.52 -35.11 1.94
N GLY A 332 21.79 -34.21 2.89
CA GLY A 332 22.77 -34.41 3.96
C GLY A 332 22.44 -35.61 4.85
N ILE A 333 21.19 -35.71 5.30
CA ILE A 333 20.67 -36.83 6.11
C ILE A 333 20.66 -38.13 5.28
N GLY A 334 20.29 -38.07 4.00
CA GLY A 334 20.30 -39.20 3.09
C GLY A 334 21.70 -39.77 2.85
N LEU A 335 22.69 -38.91 2.67
CA LEU A 335 24.10 -39.30 2.52
C LEU A 335 24.68 -39.87 3.83
N LEU A 336 24.33 -39.29 4.98
CA LEU A 336 24.70 -39.84 6.29
C LEU A 336 24.05 -41.21 6.52
N GLY A 337 22.77 -41.38 6.17
CA GLY A 337 22.05 -42.65 6.26
C GLY A 337 22.71 -43.76 5.41
N LEU A 338 23.13 -43.43 4.18
CA LEU A 338 23.84 -44.36 3.30
C LEU A 338 25.21 -44.79 3.87
N PHE A 339 25.93 -43.87 4.51
CA PHE A 339 27.20 -44.18 5.16
C PHE A 339 27.03 -45.15 6.34
N PHE A 340 26.01 -44.94 7.18
CA PHE A 340 25.71 -45.84 8.29
C PHE A 340 25.24 -47.24 7.84
N ILE A 341 24.39 -47.32 6.80
CA ILE A 341 23.93 -48.60 6.25
C ILE A 341 25.09 -49.38 5.63
N ARG A 342 26.02 -48.71 4.93
CA ARG A 342 27.23 -49.35 4.38
C ARG A 342 28.13 -49.91 5.47
N ARG A 343 28.28 -49.20 6.59
CA ARG A 343 29.12 -49.63 7.72
C ARG A 343 28.50 -50.82 8.46
N MET A 344 27.17 -50.91 8.55
CA MET A 344 26.47 -52.05 9.14
C MET A 344 26.53 -53.32 8.29
N ARG A 345 26.65 -53.24 6.95
CA ARG A 345 26.81 -54.42 6.08
C ARG A 345 28.23 -55.00 6.07
N GLN A 346 29.22 -54.29 6.62
CA GLN A 346 30.62 -54.71 6.68
C GLN A 346 31.07 -55.19 8.07
N ALA A 347 30.18 -55.16 9.06
CA ALA A 347 30.38 -55.72 10.40
C ALA A 347 29.62 -57.05 10.52
#